data_AF-A0A2L1UQW2-F1
#
_entry.id   AF-A0A2L1UQW2-F1
#
_cell.length_a   1.000
_cell.length_b   1.000
_cell.length_c   1.000
_cell.angle_alpha   90.00
_cell.angle_beta   90.00
_cell.angle_gamma   90.00
#
_symmetry.space_group_name_H-M   'P 1'
#
loop_
_entity.id
_entity.type
_entity.pdbx_description
1 polymer ?
#
loop_
_entity_poly.entity_id
_entity_poly.type
_entity_poly.pdbx_seq_one_letter_code
_entity_poly.pdbx_strand_id
1 'polypeptide(L)'
;MNKYAKVIITTSCLMFASASFATTTAPAPASQGEYLAQKLHLTDAQKQQIENLQQTTKNELSSINVDGVKKDLILNMIKSGKWDEQAAKQQLADIGNIQAQASYDRAQYIFKVSQVLTKEQKQQLQTMMKQQAMY
;
A
#
# COMPACT_ATOMS: atom_id res chain seq x y z
N MET A 1 3.67 -15.02 -14.90
CA MET A 1 4.30 -13.89 -14.18
C MET A 1 5.04 -14.39 -12.95
N ASN A 2 6.28 -13.94 -12.69
CA ASN A 2 7.03 -14.37 -11.50
C ASN A 2 6.48 -13.61 -10.27
N LYS A 3 6.25 -14.31 -9.15
CA LYS A 3 5.55 -13.83 -7.94
C LYS A 3 6.00 -12.43 -7.46
N TYR A 4 7.24 -12.08 -7.74
CA TYR A 4 7.91 -10.82 -7.40
C TYR A 4 7.25 -9.54 -7.96
N ALA A 5 6.67 -9.55 -9.17
CA ALA A 5 6.06 -8.33 -9.74
C ALA A 5 4.74 -7.96 -9.03
N LYS A 6 3.93 -8.97 -8.69
CA LYS A 6 2.76 -8.82 -7.80
C LYS A 6 3.18 -8.33 -6.43
N VAL A 7 4.23 -8.95 -5.85
CA VAL A 7 4.72 -8.59 -4.51
C VAL A 7 5.22 -7.14 -4.45
N ILE A 8 5.99 -6.64 -5.43
CA ILE A 8 6.52 -5.26 -5.38
C ILE A 8 5.40 -4.21 -5.43
N ILE A 9 4.39 -4.41 -6.27
CA ILE A 9 3.28 -3.45 -6.39
C ILE A 9 2.39 -3.51 -5.13
N THR A 10 2.03 -4.71 -4.65
CA THR A 10 1.21 -4.88 -3.45
C THR A 10 1.92 -4.40 -2.16
N THR A 11 3.23 -4.59 -2.06
CA THR A 11 4.02 -4.22 -0.85
C THR A 11 4.20 -2.71 -0.73
N SER A 12 4.39 -2.01 -1.86
CA SER A 12 4.51 -0.54 -1.90
C SER A 12 3.21 0.16 -1.50
N CYS A 13 2.06 -0.45 -1.78
CA CYS A 13 0.73 0.10 -1.51
C CYS A 13 0.22 -0.11 -0.07
N LEU A 14 0.93 -0.82 0.81
CA LEU A 14 0.48 -1.04 2.20
C LEU A 14 1.38 -0.39 3.26
N MET A 15 2.61 0.00 2.92
CA MET A 15 3.50 0.63 3.89
C MET A 15 3.12 2.09 4.16
N PHE A 16 2.74 2.41 5.40
CA PHE A 16 2.71 3.78 5.94
C PHE A 16 4.09 4.20 6.49
N ALA A 17 5.16 3.59 6.00
CA ALA A 17 6.50 3.91 6.43
C ALA A 17 6.89 5.24 5.77
N SER A 18 6.62 6.33 6.47
CA SER A 18 7.38 7.57 6.32
C SER A 18 8.85 7.20 6.21
N ALA A 19 9.50 7.56 5.11
CA ALA A 19 10.96 7.55 5.00
C ALA A 19 11.52 8.68 5.89
N SER A 20 11.30 8.58 7.20
CA SER A 20 11.98 9.38 8.20
C SER A 20 13.10 8.51 8.75
N PHE A 21 14.29 8.69 8.19
CA PHE A 21 15.54 8.28 8.85
C PHE A 21 15.68 9.14 10.11
N ALA A 22 14.98 8.76 11.18
CA ALA A 22 15.12 9.33 12.50
C ALA A 22 15.59 8.22 13.44
N THR A 23 16.83 8.36 13.88
CA THR A 23 17.53 7.59 14.90
C THR A 23 16.72 7.56 16.21
N THR A 24 15.76 6.65 16.30
CA THR A 24 15.17 6.24 17.57
C THR A 24 15.22 4.72 17.64
N THR A 25 15.73 4.22 18.76
CA THR A 25 16.05 2.81 19.06
C THR A 25 14.83 1.89 19.18
N ALA A 26 13.66 2.30 18.69
CA ALA A 26 12.48 1.44 18.61
C ALA A 26 12.53 0.63 17.30
N PRO A 27 12.33 -0.70 17.33
CA PRO A 27 12.22 -1.48 16.10
C PRO A 27 11.10 -0.91 15.24
N ALA A 28 11.40 -0.68 13.95
CA ALA A 28 10.38 -0.29 12.99
C ALA A 28 9.30 -1.39 12.94
N PRO A 29 8.00 -1.03 12.97
CA PRO A 29 6.94 -2.03 12.97
C PRO A 29 7.04 -2.89 11.71
N ALA A 30 6.93 -4.21 11.87
CA ALA A 30 7.07 -5.18 10.79
C ALA A 30 5.84 -5.19 9.86
N SER A 31 4.72 -4.59 10.29
CA SER A 31 3.54 -4.41 9.46
C SER A 31 2.75 -3.13 9.76
N GLN A 32 1.90 -2.74 8.81
CA GLN A 32 0.93 -1.65 8.95
C GLN A 32 -0.03 -1.86 10.14
N GLY A 33 -0.41 -3.11 10.42
CA GLY A 33 -1.28 -3.45 11.56
C GLY A 33 -0.58 -3.22 12.90
N GLU A 34 0.69 -3.60 13.03
CA GLU A 34 1.50 -3.34 14.23
C GLU A 34 1.73 -1.85 14.46
N TYR A 35 1.98 -1.09 13.39
CA TYR A 35 2.09 0.36 13.46
C TYR A 35 0.82 1.01 14.02
N LEU A 36 -0.35 0.61 13.52
CA LEU A 36 -1.64 1.10 14.01
C LEU A 36 -1.89 0.65 15.46
N ALA A 37 -1.57 -0.59 15.81
CA ALA A 37 -1.69 -1.11 17.18
C ALA A 37 -0.88 -0.29 18.17
N GLN A 38 0.35 0.05 17.82
CA GLN A 38 1.24 0.86 18.65
C GLN A 38 0.74 2.31 18.77
N LYS A 39 0.38 2.95 17.66
CA LYS A 39 0.03 4.39 17.64
C LYS A 39 -1.36 4.71 18.17
N LEU A 40 -2.30 3.78 18.07
CA LEU A 40 -3.69 3.97 18.49
C LEU A 40 -4.01 3.29 19.83
N HIS A 41 -3.03 2.63 20.46
CA HIS A 41 -3.19 1.89 21.70
C HIS A 41 -4.40 0.94 21.64
N LEU A 42 -4.43 0.11 20.59
CA LEU A 42 -5.56 -0.77 20.31
C LEU A 42 -5.74 -1.82 21.41
N THR A 43 -6.99 -2.14 21.75
CA THR A 43 -7.31 -3.31 22.58
C THR A 43 -7.08 -4.60 21.79
N ASP A 44 -6.97 -5.74 22.47
CA ASP A 44 -6.75 -7.02 21.79
C ASP A 44 -7.90 -7.39 20.86
N ALA A 45 -9.14 -7.07 21.23
CA ALA A 45 -10.31 -7.22 20.36
C ALA A 45 -10.20 -6.36 19.09
N GLN A 46 -9.78 -5.10 19.23
CA GLN A 46 -9.57 -4.21 18.08
C GLN A 46 -8.42 -4.71 17.18
N LYS A 47 -7.32 -5.19 17.76
CA LYS A 47 -6.19 -5.76 17.01
C LYS A 47 -6.65 -6.93 16.15
N GLN A 48 -7.41 -7.87 16.72
CA GLN A 48 -7.91 -9.03 15.99
C GLN A 48 -8.83 -8.63 14.83
N GLN A 49 -9.72 -7.65 15.04
CA GLN A 49 -10.58 -7.15 13.95
C GLN A 49 -9.77 -6.48 12.84
N ILE A 50 -8.77 -5.68 13.20
CA ILE A 50 -7.91 -4.98 12.24
C ILE A 50 -7.00 -5.95 11.48
N GLU A 51 -6.53 -7.02 12.10
CA GLU A 51 -5.77 -8.09 11.44
C GLU A 51 -6.62 -8.81 10.38
N ASN A 52 -7.88 -9.14 10.71
CA ASN A 52 -8.81 -9.74 9.75
C ASN A 52 -9.09 -8.80 8.56
N LEU A 53 -9.28 -7.50 8.83
CA LEU A 53 -9.42 -6.49 7.79
C LEU A 53 -8.17 -6.43 6.91
N GLN A 54 -6.99 -6.47 7.51
CA GLN A 54 -5.72 -6.43 6.78
C GLN A 54 -5.55 -7.67 5.88
N GLN A 55 -5.91 -8.85 6.38
CA GLN A 55 -5.84 -10.08 5.59
C GLN A 55 -6.83 -10.07 4.43
N THR A 56 -8.04 -9.55 4.66
CA THR A 56 -9.04 -9.38 3.60
C THR A 56 -8.53 -8.45 2.51
N THR A 57 -8.01 -7.29 2.87
CA THR A 57 -7.45 -6.32 1.90
C THR A 57 -6.22 -6.87 1.18
N LYS A 58 -5.37 -7.67 1.83
CA LYS A 58 -4.27 -8.38 1.14
C LYS A 58 -4.79 -9.32 0.06
N ASN A 59 -5.88 -10.04 0.32
CA ASN A 59 -6.48 -10.93 -0.66
C ASN A 59 -7.07 -10.14 -1.84
N GLU A 60 -7.80 -9.05 -1.56
CA GLU A 60 -8.35 -8.13 -2.57
C GLU A 60 -7.22 -7.59 -3.47
N LEU A 61 -6.16 -7.04 -2.88
CA LEU A 61 -5.00 -6.53 -3.62
C LEU A 61 -4.29 -7.60 -4.45
N SER A 62 -4.24 -8.86 -3.97
CA SER A 62 -3.61 -9.97 -4.71
C SER A 62 -4.38 -10.38 -5.97
N SER A 63 -5.67 -10.01 -6.04
CA SER A 63 -6.56 -10.27 -7.17
C SER A 63 -6.47 -9.21 -8.27
N ILE A 64 -5.83 -8.07 -8.00
CA ILE A 64 -5.60 -7.02 -9.01
C ILE A 64 -4.85 -7.61 -10.20
N ASN A 65 -5.40 -7.40 -11.39
CA ASN A 65 -4.77 -7.83 -12.62
C ASN A 65 -3.60 -6.89 -12.94
N VAL A 66 -2.40 -7.47 -13.05
CA VAL A 66 -1.18 -6.74 -13.40
C VAL A 66 -0.53 -7.26 -14.68
N ASP A 67 -1.22 -8.12 -15.43
CA ASP A 67 -0.69 -8.77 -16.63
C ASP A 67 -0.44 -7.77 -17.78
N GLY A 68 -1.08 -6.60 -17.74
CA GLY A 68 -0.81 -5.50 -18.68
C GLY A 68 0.60 -4.90 -18.54
N VAL A 69 1.23 -5.01 -17.37
CA VAL A 69 2.55 -4.42 -17.09
C VAL A 69 3.66 -5.30 -17.63
N LYS A 70 4.34 -4.83 -18.68
CA LYS A 70 5.46 -5.53 -19.31
C LYS A 70 6.78 -5.20 -18.61
N LYS A 71 7.32 -6.16 -17.86
CA LYS A 71 8.56 -5.97 -17.06
C LYS A 71 9.76 -5.47 -17.88
N ASP A 72 9.94 -6.02 -19.08
CA ASP A 72 11.14 -5.77 -19.90
C ASP A 72 10.94 -4.67 -20.96
N LEU A 73 9.80 -3.95 -20.95
CA LEU A 73 9.49 -2.97 -21.98
C LEU A 73 10.56 -1.89 -22.11
N ILE A 74 10.88 -1.22 -21.00
CA ILE A 74 11.90 -0.16 -20.96
C ILE A 74 13.29 -0.73 -21.26
N LEU A 75 13.60 -1.92 -20.73
CA LEU A 75 14.86 -2.60 -21.00
C LEU A 75 15.03 -2.90 -22.51
N ASN A 76 13.96 -3.31 -23.18
CA ASN A 76 13.96 -3.61 -24.62
C ASN A 76 14.10 -2.34 -25.46
N MET A 77 13.47 -1.22 -25.07
CA MET A 77 13.67 0.08 -25.71
C MET A 77 15.12 0.58 -25.58
N ILE A 78 15.74 0.39 -24.40
CA ILE A 78 17.16 0.72 -24.18
C ILE A 78 18.06 -0.13 -25.08
N LYS A 79 17.84 -1.46 -25.09
CA LYS A 79 18.63 -2.39 -25.92
C LYS A 79 18.50 -2.10 -27.41
N SER A 80 17.32 -1.69 -27.87
CA SER A 80 17.08 -1.40 -29.28
C SER A 80 17.54 0.00 -29.70
N GLY A 81 17.77 0.90 -28.73
CA GLY A 81 18.04 2.31 -28.98
C GLY A 81 16.86 3.08 -29.59
N LYS A 82 15.65 2.49 -29.59
CA LYS A 82 14.45 3.07 -30.19
C LYS A 82 13.39 3.34 -29.12
N TRP A 83 12.97 4.59 -29.06
CA TRP A 83 11.83 5.01 -28.23
C TRP A 83 10.51 4.63 -28.92
N ASP A 84 9.68 3.87 -28.22
CA ASP A 84 8.31 3.56 -28.63
C ASP A 84 7.36 4.29 -27.67
N GLU A 85 6.92 5.48 -28.09
CA GLU A 85 6.09 6.36 -27.27
C GLU A 85 4.73 5.74 -26.94
N GLN A 86 4.13 5.01 -27.90
CA GLN A 86 2.83 4.38 -27.71
C GLN A 86 2.92 3.29 -26.65
N ALA A 87 3.91 2.40 -26.75
CA ALA A 87 4.10 1.35 -25.77
C ALA A 87 4.45 1.91 -24.39
N ALA A 88 5.27 2.97 -24.32
CA ALA A 88 5.60 3.64 -23.06
C ALA A 88 4.36 4.27 -22.39
N LYS A 89 3.50 4.95 -23.15
CA LYS A 89 2.24 5.53 -22.64
C LYS A 89 1.26 4.46 -22.18
N GLN A 90 1.13 3.35 -22.92
CA GLN A 90 0.27 2.25 -22.52
C GLN A 90 0.73 1.63 -21.19
N GLN A 91 2.04 1.38 -21.06
CA GLN A 91 2.62 0.86 -19.82
C GLN A 91 2.34 1.79 -18.62
N LEU A 92 2.46 3.11 -18.83
CA LEU A 92 2.14 4.10 -17.80
C LEU A 92 0.66 4.03 -17.41
N ALA A 93 -0.25 3.91 -18.38
CA ALA A 93 -1.68 3.79 -18.12
C ALA A 93 -2.01 2.51 -17.35
N ASP A 94 -1.41 1.38 -17.71
CA ASP A 94 -1.62 0.09 -17.03
C ASP A 94 -1.13 0.15 -15.58
N ILE A 95 0.05 0.73 -15.34
CA ILE A 95 0.57 0.99 -13.99
C ILE A 95 -0.37 1.92 -13.21
N GLY A 96 -0.82 3.01 -13.83
CA GLY A 96 -1.73 3.97 -13.21
C GLY A 96 -3.06 3.34 -12.77
N ASN A 97 -3.64 2.47 -13.61
CA ASN A 97 -4.86 1.73 -13.28
C ASN A 97 -4.67 0.82 -12.06
N ILE A 98 -3.54 0.11 -11.99
CA ILE A 98 -3.21 -0.75 -10.85
C ILE A 98 -3.04 0.07 -9.57
N GLN A 99 -2.32 1.20 -9.65
CA GLN A 99 -2.13 2.11 -8.52
C GLN A 99 -3.45 2.72 -8.05
N ALA A 100 -4.36 3.05 -8.96
CA ALA A 100 -5.69 3.57 -8.63
C ALA A 100 -6.54 2.53 -7.87
N GLN A 101 -6.55 1.28 -8.33
CA GLN A 101 -7.26 0.18 -7.64
C GLN A 101 -6.66 -0.07 -6.24
N ALA A 102 -5.33 -0.15 -6.14
CA ALA A 102 -4.68 -0.36 -4.86
C ALA A 102 -4.91 0.83 -3.88
N SER A 103 -4.94 2.06 -4.41
CA SER A 103 -5.27 3.26 -3.62
C SER A 103 -6.70 3.23 -3.11
N TYR A 104 -7.64 2.77 -3.93
CA TYR A 104 -9.04 2.57 -3.53
C TYR A 104 -9.16 1.56 -2.38
N ASP A 105 -8.55 0.38 -2.52
CA ASP A 105 -8.59 -0.67 -1.50
C ASP A 105 -7.96 -0.20 -0.18
N ARG A 106 -6.85 0.56 -0.27
CA ARG A 106 -6.20 1.17 0.89
C ARG A 106 -7.10 2.18 1.60
N ALA A 107 -7.76 3.07 0.86
CA ALA A 107 -8.69 4.03 1.42
C ALA A 107 -9.88 3.33 2.10
N GLN A 108 -10.41 2.28 1.46
CA GLN A 108 -11.49 1.47 2.02
C GLN A 108 -11.06 0.75 3.30
N TYR A 109 -9.84 0.20 3.34
CA TYR A 109 -9.26 -0.40 4.55
C TYR A 109 -9.18 0.61 5.69
N ILE A 110 -8.62 1.81 5.47
CA ILE A 110 -8.52 2.86 6.51
C ILE A 110 -9.92 3.24 7.01
N PHE A 111 -10.89 3.38 6.11
CA PHE A 111 -12.27 3.66 6.49
C PHE A 111 -12.85 2.55 7.38
N LYS A 112 -12.68 1.27 7.01
CA LYS A 112 -13.14 0.11 7.80
C LYS A 112 -12.44 0.05 9.17
N VAL A 113 -11.13 0.28 9.23
CA VAL A 113 -10.37 0.42 10.49
C VAL A 113 -11.00 1.49 11.36
N SER A 114 -11.33 2.66 10.79
CA SER A 114 -11.95 3.76 11.55
C SER A 114 -13.29 3.38 12.19
N GLN A 115 -14.01 2.37 11.70
CA GLN A 115 -15.27 1.92 12.31
C GLN A 115 -15.05 1.08 13.59
N VAL A 116 -13.87 0.49 13.75
CA VAL A 116 -13.47 -0.31 14.92
C VAL A 116 -12.94 0.55 16.07
N LEU A 117 -12.53 1.78 15.77
CA LEU A 117 -11.87 2.68 16.71
C LEU A 117 -12.85 3.47 17.59
N THR A 118 -12.41 3.84 18.80
CA THR A 118 -13.09 4.85 19.62
C THR A 118 -12.99 6.24 18.98
N LYS A 119 -13.75 7.21 19.49
CA LYS A 119 -13.72 8.60 18.99
C LYS A 119 -12.32 9.22 19.07
N GLU A 120 -11.64 9.01 20.19
CA GLU A 120 -10.29 9.52 20.47
C GLU A 120 -9.27 8.87 19.51
N GLN A 121 -9.37 7.55 19.32
CA GLN A 121 -8.53 6.82 18.39
C GLN A 121 -8.76 7.27 16.93
N LYS A 122 -9.99 7.57 16.52
CA LYS A 122 -10.27 8.13 15.18
C LYS A 122 -9.63 9.50 14.98
N GLN A 123 -9.67 10.37 15.99
CA GLN A 123 -8.99 11.67 15.94
C GLN A 123 -7.48 11.50 15.78
N GLN A 124 -6.89 10.55 16.51
CA GLN A 124 -5.47 10.23 16.38
C GLN A 124 -5.13 9.68 14.99
N LEU A 125 -5.96 8.77 14.45
CA LEU A 125 -5.82 8.26 13.09
C LEU A 125 -5.85 9.39 12.05
N GLN A 126 -6.75 10.36 12.18
CA GLN A 126 -6.81 11.53 11.28
C GLN A 126 -5.54 12.40 11.36
N THR A 127 -4.98 12.58 12.55
CA THR A 127 -3.70 13.29 12.73
C THR A 127 -2.56 12.55 12.05
N MET A 128 -2.49 11.22 12.22
CA MET A 128 -1.50 10.38 11.54
C MET A 128 -1.61 10.50 10.01
N MET A 129 -2.84 10.48 9.47
CA MET A 129 -3.09 10.65 8.03
C MET A 129 -2.56 11.98 7.49
N LYS A 130 -2.74 13.07 8.24
CA LYS A 130 -2.25 14.40 7.87
C LYS A 130 -0.73 14.50 7.93
N GLN A 131 -0.10 13.84 8.89
CA GLN A 131 1.36 13.91 9.11
C GLN A 131 2.16 13.02 8.17
N GLN A 132 1.62 11.86 7.78
CA GLN A 132 2.35 10.89 6.95
C GLN A 132 2.14 11.08 5.44
N ALA A 133 1.48 12.16 5.00
CA ALA A 133 1.06 12.34 3.61
C ALA A 133 0.49 11.03 3.06
N MET A 134 -0.54 10.49 3.73
CA MET A 134 -1.22 9.25 3.31
C MET A 134 -2.08 9.44 2.05
N TYR A 135 -1.76 10.48 1.26
CA TYR A 135 -2.30 10.89 -0.04
C TYR A 135 -1.17 11.41 -0.91
#